data_AF-A0A340XEJ1-F1
#
_entry.id   AF-A0A340XEJ1-F1
#
_cell.length_a   1.000
_cell.length_b   1.000
_cell.length_c   1.000
_cell.angle_alpha   90.00
_cell.angle_beta   90.00
_cell.angle_gamma   90.00
#
_symmetry.space_group_name_H-M   'P 1'
#
loop_
_entity.id
_entity.type
_entity.pdbx_description
1 polymer ?
#
loop_
_entity_poly.entity_id
_entity_poly.type
_entity_poly.pdbx_seq_one_letter_code
_entity_poly.pdbx_strand_id
1 'polypeptide(L)'
;MAVGSGGGGGGGQCSKSAADSGFLGLRPTSVDPALRRRRRGPRNKKRGWRRLAQEPLGLEVDQFLEDVRLQERTSGGLISEAPDEKLFFVDTGSTNKEPNKKRTKGQKRSLLLKKPLRIDLILENTSKVPAPKDIRAHQVPNARKLKRKEQLWERLAEQGELPREVRRAQARLLHPPVAKAKPGPQDTAERPFYDLWVKDNPLDRPLERQDPFFLEQTKKKGVKRPQRLHTKPSKAPAVEVMPAGASYNPTFEDHQTLLRAAHEVELLRQKAAEKLERQLAPPASEQAATQESAFQEMCQGLLEESDGEGEPGEGQDEGPEAGGDQATGAEASPTAVRPASAEKKTERRRRRERAARMLRVQQAAVRAARLRHQEVFRLRGIKVQVAQRLAELARQRERRQAQRLAEADRPRRLGRLKYQDPDIDVQLSSELSDSLRTLKPEGNILRDRFKSFQRRNMIEPRERAKFKRKYRVKLVEKRAFREVR
;
A
#
# COMPACT_ATOMS: atom_id res chain seq x y z
N MET A 1 -20.98 42.34 67.27
CA MET A 1 -20.96 43.25 66.11
C MET A 1 -22.07 42.79 65.15
N ALA A 2 -23.36 42.89 65.52
CA ALA A 2 -24.28 44.04 65.35
C ALA A 2 -24.62 44.27 63.85
N VAL A 3 -25.84 44.21 63.31
CA VAL A 3 -27.26 44.20 63.76
C VAL A 3 -28.08 43.65 62.54
N GLY A 4 -29.22 42.97 62.58
CA GLY A 4 -30.15 42.52 63.62
C GLY A 4 -31.55 42.27 63.00
N SER A 5 -32.34 41.46 63.69
CA SER A 5 -33.82 41.31 63.64
C SER A 5 -34.49 40.88 62.32
N GLY A 6 -35.37 39.88 62.25
CA GLY A 6 -36.23 39.27 63.27
C GLY A 6 -37.65 39.17 62.71
N GLY A 7 -38.33 38.04 62.89
CA GLY A 7 -39.78 37.94 62.68
C GLY A 7 -40.24 36.70 61.94
N GLY A 8 -40.55 35.64 62.70
CA GLY A 8 -41.26 34.46 62.21
C GLY A 8 -42.77 34.68 62.10
N GLY A 9 -43.44 33.70 61.48
CA GLY A 9 -44.89 33.62 61.42
C GLY A 9 -45.36 32.50 60.49
N GLY A 10 -45.47 31.28 61.03
CA GLY A 10 -46.20 30.20 60.38
C GLY A 10 -47.72 30.41 60.47
N GLY A 11 -48.43 30.03 59.42
CA GLY A 11 -49.90 30.06 59.35
C GLY A 11 -50.38 29.04 58.33
N GLY A 12 -51.26 28.12 58.75
CA GLY A 12 -51.64 26.92 58.04
C GLY A 12 -52.61 27.13 56.86
N GLN A 13 -52.52 26.15 55.94
CA GLN A 13 -53.56 25.51 55.14
C GLN A 13 -54.78 26.30 54.64
N CYS A 14 -54.98 26.29 53.31
CA CYS A 14 -56.28 25.94 52.74
C CYS A 14 -56.13 25.49 51.27
N SER A 15 -56.38 24.21 51.05
CA SER A 15 -56.59 23.62 49.73
C SER A 15 -57.87 24.17 49.09
N LYS A 16 -57.75 24.76 47.90
CA LYS A 16 -58.87 24.87 46.96
C LYS A 16 -58.46 24.25 45.63
N SER A 17 -58.79 22.97 45.52
CA SER A 17 -59.04 22.31 44.25
C SER A 17 -60.20 23.00 43.54
N ALA A 18 -59.96 23.56 42.37
CA ALA A 18 -61.00 23.79 41.37
C ALA A 18 -60.51 23.17 40.07
N ALA A 19 -61.20 22.10 39.68
CA ALA A 19 -61.00 21.39 38.44
C ALA A 19 -61.48 22.27 37.28
N ASP A 20 -60.60 22.53 36.32
CA ASP A 20 -60.98 23.05 35.00
C ASP A 20 -60.47 22.07 33.93
N SER A 21 -61.14 20.91 33.87
CA SER A 21 -61.08 20.00 32.72
C SER A 21 -62.26 20.32 31.80
N GLY A 22 -62.08 21.32 30.93
CA GLY A 22 -63.01 21.64 29.84
C GLY A 22 -62.64 20.87 28.57
N PHE A 23 -63.57 20.03 28.12
CA PHE A 23 -63.50 19.10 26.98
C PHE A 23 -63.38 19.75 25.58
N LEU A 24 -63.24 21.08 25.48
CA LEU A 24 -62.93 21.79 24.24
C LEU A 24 -61.97 22.93 24.61
N GLY A 25 -60.71 22.83 24.19
CA GLY A 25 -59.59 23.69 24.59
C GLY A 25 -59.66 25.15 24.12
N LEU A 26 -60.72 25.88 24.49
CA LEU A 26 -60.83 27.32 24.32
C LEU A 26 -60.48 27.98 25.65
N ARG A 27 -59.24 28.44 25.78
CA ARG A 27 -58.85 29.30 26.90
C ARG A 27 -59.53 30.67 26.72
N PRO A 28 -59.93 31.37 27.80
CA PRO A 28 -60.54 32.71 27.72
C PRO A 28 -59.60 33.81 27.18
N THR A 29 -58.40 33.46 26.69
CA THR A 29 -57.44 34.35 26.04
C THR A 29 -57.18 33.99 24.57
N SER A 30 -57.97 33.09 23.95
CA SER A 30 -57.84 32.78 22.52
C SER A 30 -58.48 33.87 21.67
N VAL A 31 -57.69 34.89 21.33
CA VAL A 31 -58.01 35.82 20.24
C VAL A 31 -57.86 35.08 18.92
N ASP A 32 -58.85 35.18 18.03
CA ASP A 32 -58.82 34.57 16.70
C ASP A 32 -57.47 34.81 15.98
N PRO A 33 -56.83 33.76 15.42
CA PRO A 33 -55.55 33.90 14.74
C PRO A 33 -55.61 34.82 13.51
N ALA A 34 -56.81 35.06 12.97
CA ALA A 34 -57.06 36.02 11.89
C ALA A 34 -56.95 37.49 12.34
N LEU A 35 -57.14 37.79 13.63
CA LEU A 35 -57.11 39.16 14.18
C LEU A 35 -55.72 39.59 14.68
N ARG A 36 -54.76 38.66 14.77
CA ARG A 36 -53.35 38.99 15.11
C ARG A 36 -52.66 39.64 13.90
N ARG A 37 -52.52 40.98 13.91
CA ARG A 37 -51.69 41.70 12.92
C ARG A 37 -50.27 41.14 12.93
N ARG A 38 -49.90 40.45 11.83
CA ARG A 38 -48.55 39.91 11.62
C ARG A 38 -47.53 41.05 11.61
N ARG A 39 -46.68 41.12 12.63
CA ARG A 39 -45.52 42.03 12.60
C ARG A 39 -44.52 41.48 11.58
N ARG A 40 -44.39 42.16 10.44
CA ARG A 40 -43.37 41.82 9.44
C ARG A 40 -42.04 42.44 9.87
N GLY A 41 -41.20 41.64 10.53
CA GLY A 41 -39.82 42.02 10.83
C GLY A 41 -38.93 42.04 9.57
N PRO A 42 -37.81 42.80 9.58
CA PRO A 42 -36.89 42.87 8.44
C PRO A 42 -36.21 41.51 8.20
N ARG A 43 -36.54 40.86 7.07
CA ARG A 43 -36.05 39.52 6.68
C ARG A 43 -34.64 39.50 6.07
N ASN A 44 -34.04 40.67 5.84
CA ASN A 44 -32.77 40.77 5.12
C ASN A 44 -31.55 40.51 6.02
N LYS A 45 -31.72 40.42 7.34
CA LYS A 45 -30.62 40.23 8.31
C LYS A 45 -30.89 39.04 9.22
N LYS A 46 -29.86 38.23 9.53
CA LYS A 46 -29.94 37.07 10.45
C LYS A 46 -30.54 37.43 11.82
N ARG A 47 -30.29 38.64 12.32
CA ARG A 47 -30.87 39.15 13.58
C ARG A 47 -32.40 39.31 13.53
N GLY A 48 -32.97 39.62 12.35
CA GLY A 48 -34.41 39.71 12.15
C GLY A 48 -35.08 38.33 12.24
N TRP A 49 -34.46 37.31 11.65
CA TRP A 49 -34.93 35.92 11.76
C TRP A 49 -34.89 35.39 13.20
N ARG A 50 -33.82 35.68 13.95
CA ARG A 50 -33.73 35.28 15.37
C ARG A 50 -34.82 35.93 16.23
N ARG A 51 -35.17 37.19 15.96
CA ARG A 51 -36.28 37.88 16.64
C ARG A 51 -37.63 37.26 16.30
N LEU A 52 -37.88 36.96 15.03
CA LEU A 52 -39.12 36.29 14.60
C LEU A 52 -39.27 34.88 15.20
N ALA A 53 -38.16 34.15 15.41
CA ALA A 53 -38.17 32.85 16.07
C ALA A 53 -38.46 32.95 17.58
N GLN A 54 -38.08 34.07 18.23
CA GLN A 54 -38.34 34.32 19.65
C GLN A 54 -39.72 34.94 19.92
N GLU A 55 -40.39 35.45 18.89
CA GLU A 55 -41.77 35.93 19.01
C GLU A 55 -42.70 34.75 19.32
N PRO A 56 -43.79 34.98 20.08
CA PRO A 56 -44.71 33.91 20.49
C PRO A 56 -45.26 33.13 19.30
N LEU A 57 -45.54 33.79 18.17
CA LEU A 57 -45.99 33.14 16.95
C LEU A 57 -44.88 32.26 16.30
N GLY A 58 -43.62 32.68 16.38
CA GLY A 58 -42.49 31.89 15.90
C GLY A 58 -42.28 30.64 16.73
N LEU A 59 -42.37 30.78 18.06
CA LEU A 59 -42.33 29.66 18.99
C LEU A 59 -43.51 28.69 18.79
N GLU A 60 -44.72 29.20 18.60
CA GLU A 60 -45.91 28.39 18.27
C GLU A 60 -45.71 27.60 16.96
N VAL A 61 -45.14 28.22 15.93
CA VAL A 61 -44.84 27.55 14.65
C VAL A 61 -43.72 26.52 14.79
N ASP A 62 -42.66 26.84 15.52
CA ASP A 62 -41.55 25.92 15.75
C ASP A 62 -41.99 24.71 16.58
N GLN A 63 -42.81 24.92 17.62
CA GLN A 63 -43.45 23.84 18.40
C GLN A 63 -44.34 22.97 17.53
N PHE A 64 -45.19 23.58 16.68
CA PHE A 64 -46.00 22.83 15.73
C PHE A 64 -45.14 21.98 14.77
N LEU A 65 -44.05 22.54 14.24
CA LEU A 65 -43.13 21.79 13.36
C LEU A 65 -42.36 20.70 14.11
N GLU A 66 -42.05 20.91 15.40
CA GLU A 66 -41.47 19.88 16.26
C GLU A 66 -42.47 18.76 16.56
N ASP A 67 -43.74 19.08 16.81
CA ASP A 67 -44.81 18.11 17.00
C ASP A 67 -45.06 17.29 15.74
N VAL A 68 -45.07 17.93 14.56
CA VAL A 68 -45.14 17.25 13.25
C VAL A 68 -43.96 16.28 13.10
N ARG A 69 -42.73 16.71 13.38
CA ARG A 69 -41.54 15.84 13.30
C ARG A 69 -41.60 14.71 14.34
N LEU A 70 -42.15 14.95 15.53
CA LEU A 70 -42.33 13.94 16.55
C LEU A 70 -43.34 12.88 16.07
N GLN A 71 -44.46 13.30 15.49
CA GLN A 71 -45.43 12.38 14.87
C GLN A 71 -44.75 11.57 13.75
N GLU A 72 -44.04 12.22 12.83
CA GLU A 72 -43.30 11.51 11.77
C GLU A 72 -42.30 10.47 12.32
N ARG A 73 -41.60 10.75 13.42
CA ARG A 73 -40.67 9.80 14.06
C ARG A 73 -41.39 8.62 14.71
N THR A 74 -42.53 8.87 15.34
CA THR A 74 -43.21 7.91 16.24
C THR A 74 -44.27 7.09 15.51
N SER A 75 -45.18 7.76 14.79
CA SER A 75 -46.23 7.12 13.98
C SER A 75 -45.76 6.78 12.57
N GLY A 76 -44.78 7.50 12.00
CA GLY A 76 -44.31 7.32 10.63
C GLY A 76 -45.03 8.20 9.59
N GLY A 77 -45.79 9.18 10.07
CA GLY A 77 -46.60 10.11 9.29
C GLY A 77 -47.53 10.90 10.23
N LEU A 78 -48.24 11.91 9.70
CA LEU A 78 -49.22 12.68 10.45
C LEU A 78 -50.38 11.80 10.89
N ILE A 79 -50.80 11.94 12.15
CA ILE A 79 -51.91 11.15 12.71
C ILE A 79 -53.22 11.45 11.95
N SER A 80 -53.39 12.69 11.47
CA SER A 80 -54.56 13.11 10.69
C SER A 80 -54.67 12.48 9.31
N GLU A 81 -53.56 12.02 8.73
CA GLU A 81 -53.52 11.40 7.40
C GLU A 81 -53.54 9.86 7.49
N ALA A 82 -53.43 9.31 8.70
CA ALA A 82 -53.48 7.88 8.91
C ALA A 82 -54.90 7.36 8.66
N PRO A 83 -55.07 6.23 7.95
CA PRO A 83 -56.39 5.60 7.80
C PRO A 83 -56.93 5.14 9.16
N ASP A 84 -58.25 5.26 9.34
CA ASP A 84 -58.94 4.91 10.58
C ASP A 84 -58.65 3.48 11.06
N GLU A 85 -58.43 2.54 10.14
CA GLU A 85 -58.05 1.14 10.43
C GLU A 85 -56.74 1.01 11.23
N LYS A 86 -55.82 1.97 11.10
CA LYS A 86 -54.56 1.99 11.86
C LYS A 86 -54.71 2.71 13.21
N LEU A 87 -55.67 3.62 13.32
CA LEU A 87 -55.92 4.42 14.51
C LEU A 87 -56.82 3.67 15.50
N PHE A 88 -57.81 2.94 14.97
CA PHE A 88 -58.84 2.26 15.75
C PHE A 88 -58.82 0.76 15.44
N PHE A 89 -58.39 -0.02 16.43
CA PHE A 89 -58.58 -1.46 16.42
C PHE A 89 -59.72 -1.80 17.38
N VAL A 90 -60.79 -2.37 16.84
CA VAL A 90 -61.87 -2.94 17.67
C VAL A 90 -61.41 -4.32 18.12
N ASP A 91 -60.95 -4.42 19.37
CA ASP A 91 -60.59 -5.68 19.99
C ASP A 91 -61.85 -6.51 20.24
N THR A 92 -62.30 -7.19 19.20
CA THR A 92 -63.34 -8.22 19.26
C THR A 92 -62.72 -9.43 19.96
N GLY A 93 -62.85 -9.47 21.30
CA GLY A 93 -62.26 -10.49 22.16
C GLY A 93 -62.31 -11.90 21.57
N SER A 94 -61.16 -12.34 21.06
CA SER A 94 -60.78 -13.67 20.57
C SER A 94 -61.85 -14.73 20.21
N THR A 95 -62.87 -14.41 19.40
CA THR A 95 -63.78 -15.44 18.84
C THR A 95 -63.14 -16.23 17.69
N ASN A 96 -62.04 -15.74 17.11
CA ASN A 96 -61.28 -16.41 16.04
C ASN A 96 -59.81 -16.66 16.42
N LYS A 97 -59.54 -17.13 17.64
CA LYS A 97 -58.25 -17.82 17.89
C LYS A 97 -58.35 -19.18 17.22
N GLU A 98 -57.80 -19.31 16.01
CA GLU A 98 -57.40 -20.64 15.52
C GLU A 98 -56.65 -21.33 16.66
N PRO A 99 -57.03 -22.55 17.06
CA PRO A 99 -56.36 -23.24 18.15
C PRO A 99 -54.88 -23.27 17.81
N ASN A 100 -54.05 -22.73 18.71
CA ASN A 100 -52.59 -22.73 18.62
C ASN A 100 -52.12 -24.19 18.46
N LYS A 101 -52.11 -24.69 17.22
CA LYS A 101 -51.56 -26.01 16.90
C LYS A 101 -50.12 -25.95 17.36
N LYS A 102 -49.77 -26.77 18.36
CA LYS A 102 -48.40 -26.88 18.89
C LYS A 102 -47.47 -27.19 17.72
N ARG A 103 -46.83 -26.16 17.17
CA ARG A 103 -45.93 -26.28 16.01
C ARG A 103 -44.83 -27.27 16.35
N THR A 104 -44.57 -28.20 15.43
CA THR A 104 -43.53 -29.21 15.62
C THR A 104 -42.16 -28.54 15.76
N LYS A 105 -41.19 -29.19 16.45
CA LYS A 105 -39.84 -28.64 16.67
C LYS A 105 -39.17 -28.17 15.36
N GLY A 106 -39.44 -28.85 14.23
CA GLY A 106 -38.97 -28.47 12.89
C GLY A 106 -39.54 -27.15 12.38
N GLN A 107 -40.85 -26.93 12.52
CA GLN A 107 -41.51 -25.67 12.14
C GLN A 107 -41.07 -24.50 13.04
N LYS A 108 -40.81 -24.75 14.33
CA LYS A 108 -40.26 -23.73 15.23
C LYS A 108 -38.84 -23.32 14.82
N ARG A 109 -38.00 -24.28 14.43
CA ARG A 109 -36.65 -24.00 13.92
C ARG A 109 -36.66 -23.18 12.63
N SER A 110 -37.50 -23.53 11.65
CA SER A 110 -37.58 -22.77 10.39
C SER A 110 -38.09 -21.34 10.60
N LEU A 111 -38.98 -21.11 11.57
CA LEU A 111 -39.43 -19.76 11.94
C LEU A 111 -38.38 -18.96 12.70
N LEU A 112 -37.59 -19.61 13.57
CA LEU A 112 -36.47 -18.98 14.25
C LEU A 112 -35.38 -18.56 13.26
N LEU A 113 -35.13 -19.36 12.22
CA LEU A 113 -34.22 -19.00 11.12
C LEU A 113 -34.75 -17.85 10.25
N LYS A 114 -36.07 -17.60 10.25
CA LYS A 114 -36.70 -16.46 9.57
C LYS A 114 -36.72 -15.18 10.42
N LYS A 115 -36.55 -15.28 11.74
CA LYS A 115 -36.47 -14.10 12.61
C LYS A 115 -35.07 -13.49 12.50
N PRO A 116 -34.95 -12.17 12.29
CA PRO A 116 -33.65 -11.52 12.32
C PRO A 116 -32.97 -11.72 13.69
N LEU A 117 -31.64 -11.75 13.69
CA LEU A 117 -30.89 -11.89 14.94
C LEU A 117 -31.12 -10.66 15.82
N ARG A 118 -30.99 -10.84 17.14
CA ARG A 118 -31.12 -9.73 18.11
C ARG A 118 -30.17 -8.57 17.79
N ILE A 119 -28.97 -8.89 17.31
CA ILE A 119 -27.95 -7.90 16.93
C ILE A 119 -28.41 -7.10 15.71
N ASP A 120 -29.00 -7.77 14.72
CA ASP A 120 -29.51 -7.12 13.51
C ASP A 120 -30.71 -6.22 13.84
N LEU A 121 -31.61 -6.67 14.73
CA LEU A 121 -32.74 -5.86 15.24
C LEU A 121 -32.30 -4.59 15.97
N ILE A 122 -31.12 -4.58 16.61
CA ILE A 122 -30.56 -3.40 17.27
C ILE A 122 -29.95 -2.43 16.25
N LEU A 123 -29.44 -2.95 15.12
CA LEU A 123 -28.86 -2.17 14.03
C LEU A 123 -29.92 -1.63 13.05
N GLU A 124 -31.13 -2.16 13.07
CA GLU A 124 -32.26 -1.64 12.30
C GLU A 124 -32.64 -0.22 12.77
N ASN A 125 -32.86 0.68 11.80
CA ASN A 125 -33.28 2.06 12.10
C ASN A 125 -34.67 2.06 12.75
N THR A 126 -34.75 2.48 14.01
CA THR A 126 -36.01 2.57 14.77
C THR A 126 -36.90 3.73 14.32
N SER A 127 -36.34 4.70 13.59
CA SER A 127 -37.09 5.81 13.00
C SER A 127 -37.90 5.34 11.81
N LYS A 128 -39.21 5.57 11.82
CA LYS A 128 -40.10 5.33 10.67
C LYS A 128 -39.92 6.34 9.52
N VAL A 129 -39.10 7.37 9.74
CA VAL A 129 -38.74 8.36 8.72
C VAL A 129 -37.70 7.75 7.77
N PRO A 130 -37.92 7.80 6.45
CA PRO A 130 -36.93 7.31 5.50
C PRO A 130 -35.63 8.11 5.63
N ALA A 131 -34.50 7.41 5.65
CA ALA A 131 -33.20 8.06 5.69
C ALA A 131 -33.04 9.01 4.49
N PRO A 132 -32.46 10.22 4.68
CA PRO A 132 -32.14 11.11 3.58
C PRO A 132 -31.34 10.35 2.52
N LYS A 133 -31.76 10.46 1.25
CA LYS A 133 -31.08 9.75 0.15
C LYS A 133 -29.63 10.20 0.08
N ASP A 134 -28.72 9.29 0.39
CA ASP A 134 -27.31 9.59 0.45
C ASP A 134 -26.75 9.67 -0.98
N ILE A 135 -26.64 10.90 -1.51
CA ILE A 135 -26.37 11.17 -2.93
C ILE A 135 -25.05 10.52 -3.39
N ARG A 136 -24.10 10.33 -2.46
CA ARG A 136 -22.81 9.65 -2.71
C ARG A 136 -22.93 8.13 -2.75
N ALA A 137 -23.75 7.52 -1.89
CA ALA A 137 -23.97 6.07 -1.88
C ALA A 137 -24.68 5.57 -3.14
N HIS A 138 -25.56 6.40 -3.73
CA HIS A 138 -26.22 6.10 -4.99
C HIS A 138 -25.33 6.26 -6.23
N GLN A 139 -24.12 6.81 -6.11
CA GLN A 139 -23.11 6.79 -7.17
C GLN A 139 -22.37 5.45 -7.19
N VAL A 140 -23.09 4.36 -7.46
CA VAL A 140 -22.48 3.04 -7.61
C VAL A 140 -21.61 3.05 -8.88
N PRO A 141 -20.30 2.75 -8.79
CA PRO A 141 -19.48 2.61 -9.99
C PRO A 141 -20.09 1.53 -10.88
N ASN A 142 -20.24 1.81 -12.18
CA ASN A 142 -20.97 0.96 -13.15
C ASN A 142 -22.50 0.83 -12.95
N ALA A 143 -23.16 1.73 -12.21
CA ALA A 143 -24.63 1.72 -12.05
C ALA A 143 -25.41 1.56 -13.36
N ARG A 144 -24.97 2.19 -14.46
CA ARG A 144 -25.58 2.03 -15.79
C ARG A 144 -25.49 0.60 -16.34
N LYS A 145 -24.39 -0.12 -16.06
CA LYS A 145 -24.23 -1.52 -16.47
C LYS A 145 -25.08 -2.45 -15.61
N LEU A 146 -25.19 -2.17 -14.30
CA LEU A 146 -26.04 -2.93 -13.39
C LEU A 146 -27.52 -2.76 -13.75
N LYS A 147 -28.00 -1.53 -13.96
CA LYS A 147 -29.36 -1.25 -14.46
C LYS A 147 -29.68 -1.95 -15.78
N ARG A 148 -28.73 -1.98 -16.73
CA ARG A 148 -28.89 -2.72 -17.99
C ARG A 148 -28.99 -4.23 -17.79
N LYS A 149 -28.25 -4.78 -16.81
CA LYS A 149 -28.34 -6.21 -16.46
C LYS A 149 -29.66 -6.51 -15.77
N GLU A 150 -30.12 -5.67 -14.85
CA GLU A 150 -31.42 -5.78 -14.18
C GLU A 150 -32.56 -5.76 -15.21
N GLN A 151 -32.58 -4.78 -16.11
CA GLN A 151 -33.57 -4.70 -17.19
C GLN A 151 -33.52 -5.90 -18.15
N LEU A 152 -32.32 -6.41 -18.44
CA LEU A 152 -32.17 -7.62 -19.25
C LEU A 152 -32.74 -8.84 -18.51
N TRP A 153 -32.52 -8.94 -17.20
CA TRP A 153 -33.10 -10.01 -16.39
C TRP A 153 -34.60 -9.89 -16.21
N GLU A 154 -35.16 -8.68 -16.09
CA GLU A 154 -36.61 -8.43 -16.07
C GLU A 154 -37.26 -8.90 -17.38
N ARG A 155 -36.70 -8.52 -18.53
CA ARG A 155 -37.18 -8.97 -19.85
C ARG A 155 -37.06 -10.48 -20.03
N LEU A 156 -35.94 -11.07 -19.59
CA LEU A 156 -35.77 -12.53 -19.63
C LEU A 156 -36.74 -13.22 -18.67
N ALA A 157 -37.04 -12.64 -17.51
CA ALA A 157 -38.02 -13.17 -16.57
C ALA A 157 -39.46 -13.10 -17.11
N GLU A 158 -39.83 -12.02 -17.80
CA GLU A 158 -41.09 -11.91 -18.55
C GLU A 158 -41.20 -12.97 -19.66
N GLN A 159 -40.06 -13.31 -20.29
CA GLN A 159 -39.94 -14.41 -21.25
C GLN A 159 -39.86 -15.80 -20.58
N GLY A 160 -39.89 -15.88 -19.24
CA GLY A 160 -39.79 -17.13 -18.48
C GLY A 160 -38.38 -17.71 -18.32
N GLU A 161 -37.35 -16.99 -18.79
CA GLU A 161 -35.95 -17.40 -18.67
C GLU A 161 -35.33 -16.94 -17.35
N LEU A 162 -35.13 -17.90 -16.44
CA LEU A 162 -34.43 -17.64 -15.18
C LEU A 162 -32.90 -17.56 -15.38
N PRO A 163 -32.16 -16.82 -14.52
CA PRO A 163 -30.70 -16.84 -14.53
C PRO A 163 -30.13 -18.25 -14.37
N ARG A 164 -28.99 -18.53 -15.01
CA ARG A 164 -28.34 -19.85 -15.00
C ARG A 164 -28.11 -20.39 -13.58
N GLU A 165 -27.78 -19.51 -12.64
CA GLU A 165 -27.56 -19.88 -11.23
C GLU A 165 -28.86 -20.32 -10.55
N VAL A 166 -29.96 -19.61 -10.80
CA VAL A 166 -31.29 -19.94 -10.29
C VAL A 166 -31.79 -21.24 -10.93
N ARG A 167 -31.62 -21.41 -12.24
CA ARG A 167 -31.90 -22.69 -12.93
C ARG A 167 -31.09 -23.85 -12.36
N ARG A 168 -29.80 -23.63 -12.08
CA ARG A 168 -28.93 -24.65 -11.46
C ARG A 168 -29.36 -24.96 -10.02
N ALA A 169 -29.82 -23.96 -9.26
CA ALA A 169 -30.34 -24.15 -7.92
C ALA A 169 -31.68 -24.90 -7.93
N GLN A 170 -32.61 -24.52 -8.80
CA GLN A 170 -33.87 -25.23 -9.03
C GLN A 170 -33.64 -26.67 -9.50
N ALA A 171 -32.72 -26.88 -10.46
CA ALA A 171 -32.33 -28.21 -10.91
C ALA A 171 -31.72 -29.05 -9.78
N ARG A 172 -30.99 -28.43 -8.84
CA ARG A 172 -30.49 -29.11 -7.63
C ARG A 172 -31.57 -29.40 -6.60
N LEU A 173 -32.67 -28.65 -6.58
CA LEU A 173 -33.83 -28.90 -5.72
C LEU A 173 -34.74 -29.99 -6.30
N LEU A 174 -34.96 -29.98 -7.61
CA LEU A 174 -35.76 -30.97 -8.36
C LEU A 174 -35.01 -32.30 -8.52
N HIS A 175 -33.71 -32.21 -8.79
CA HIS A 175 -32.78 -33.33 -8.85
C HIS A 175 -31.66 -33.09 -7.84
N PRO A 176 -31.93 -33.34 -6.55
CA PRO A 176 -30.88 -33.43 -5.56
C PRO A 176 -29.83 -34.40 -6.11
N PRO A 177 -28.54 -34.03 -6.16
CA PRO A 177 -27.52 -35.00 -6.51
C PRO A 177 -27.73 -36.18 -5.57
N VAL A 178 -27.87 -37.39 -6.13
CA VAL A 178 -27.92 -38.62 -5.35
C VAL A 178 -26.81 -38.49 -4.33
N ALA A 179 -27.18 -38.47 -3.05
CA ALA A 179 -26.19 -38.42 -2.00
C ALA A 179 -25.29 -39.63 -2.28
N LYS A 180 -24.10 -39.39 -2.86
CA LYS A 180 -23.07 -40.42 -2.88
C LYS A 180 -23.03 -40.84 -1.44
N ALA A 181 -23.43 -42.08 -1.16
CA ALA A 181 -23.39 -42.61 0.18
C ALA A 181 -21.99 -42.23 0.64
N LYS A 182 -21.89 -41.27 1.57
CA LYS A 182 -20.69 -41.21 2.39
C LYS A 182 -20.63 -42.65 2.86
N PRO A 183 -19.56 -43.41 2.57
CA PRO A 183 -19.46 -44.73 3.15
C PRO A 183 -19.83 -44.50 4.62
N GLY A 184 -20.91 -45.15 5.08
CA GLY A 184 -21.31 -45.06 6.49
C GLY A 184 -20.05 -45.27 7.31
N PRO A 185 -19.89 -44.65 8.50
CA PRO A 185 -18.65 -44.69 9.25
C PRO A 185 -18.10 -46.10 9.16
N GLN A 186 -17.09 -46.32 8.31
CA GLN A 186 -16.54 -47.66 8.17
C GLN A 186 -16.05 -47.95 9.56
N ASP A 187 -16.53 -49.04 10.17
CA ASP A 187 -16.14 -49.41 11.51
C ASP A 187 -14.63 -49.23 11.60
N THR A 188 -14.24 -48.20 12.34
CA THR A 188 -12.85 -47.72 12.38
C THR A 188 -11.93 -48.79 12.95
N ALA A 189 -12.51 -49.86 13.50
CA ALA A 189 -11.88 -51.07 13.98
C ALA A 189 -11.22 -51.93 12.88
N GLU A 190 -11.70 -51.92 11.63
CA GLU A 190 -11.12 -52.76 10.57
C GLU A 190 -10.08 -52.04 9.70
N ARG A 191 -9.91 -50.72 9.88
CA ARG A 191 -8.83 -49.99 9.22
C ARG A 191 -7.56 -50.15 10.06
N PRO A 192 -6.52 -50.88 9.60
CA PRO A 192 -5.24 -50.87 10.30
C PRO A 192 -4.78 -49.42 10.44
N PHE A 193 -4.48 -49.02 11.67
CA PHE A 193 -4.03 -47.67 12.00
C PHE A 193 -2.71 -47.39 11.27
N TYR A 194 -2.77 -46.61 10.19
CA TYR A 194 -1.58 -46.14 9.48
C TYR A 194 -1.13 -44.82 10.11
N ASP A 195 -0.01 -44.84 10.82
CA ASP A 195 0.63 -43.64 11.31
C ASP A 195 1.25 -42.88 10.13
N LEU A 196 0.68 -41.71 9.82
CA LEU A 196 1.04 -40.85 8.71
C LEU A 196 2.46 -40.26 8.83
N TRP A 197 3.08 -40.37 10.01
CA TRP A 197 4.38 -39.79 10.33
C TRP A 197 5.52 -40.82 10.43
N VAL A 198 5.21 -42.11 10.26
CA VAL A 198 6.23 -43.17 10.20
C VAL A 198 6.96 -43.09 8.88
N LYS A 199 8.30 -43.19 8.92
CA LYS A 199 9.17 -43.08 7.74
C LYS A 199 8.89 -44.15 6.67
N ASP A 200 8.32 -45.28 7.07
CA ASP A 200 7.91 -46.40 6.22
C ASP A 200 6.39 -46.48 6.05
N ASN A 201 5.75 -45.34 5.75
CA ASN A 201 4.32 -45.31 5.49
C ASN A 201 4.00 -46.10 4.20
N PRO A 202 3.12 -47.11 4.23
CA PRO A 202 2.73 -47.86 3.03
C PRO A 202 2.01 -47.00 1.99
N LEU A 203 1.55 -45.79 2.36
CA LEU A 203 1.05 -44.79 1.43
C LEU A 203 2.15 -44.06 0.65
N ASP A 204 3.37 -44.01 1.19
CA ASP A 204 4.55 -43.42 0.53
C ASP A 204 5.25 -44.42 -0.40
N ARG A 205 4.98 -45.73 -0.22
CA ARG A 205 5.41 -46.74 -1.19
C ARG A 205 4.68 -46.52 -2.51
N PRO A 206 5.38 -46.41 -3.64
CA PRO A 206 4.73 -46.35 -4.94
C PRO A 206 3.90 -47.64 -5.13
N LEU A 207 2.57 -47.51 -5.16
CA LEU A 207 1.66 -48.62 -5.47
C LEU A 207 2.16 -49.32 -6.75
N GLU A 208 2.31 -50.65 -6.71
CA GLU A 208 2.97 -51.50 -7.73
C GLU A 208 2.33 -51.50 -9.14
N ARG A 209 1.49 -50.51 -9.47
CA ARG A 209 0.87 -50.27 -10.79
C ARG A 209 0.77 -48.79 -11.18
N GLN A 210 1.41 -47.89 -10.45
CA GLN A 210 1.60 -46.52 -10.92
C GLN A 210 2.87 -46.45 -11.76
N ASP A 211 2.86 -47.12 -12.91
CA ASP A 211 3.93 -46.95 -13.87
C ASP A 211 4.02 -45.46 -14.24
N PRO A 212 5.18 -44.80 -14.08
CA PRO A 212 5.34 -43.40 -14.43
C PRO A 212 4.95 -43.16 -15.89
N PHE A 213 5.15 -44.18 -16.74
CA PHE A 213 4.71 -44.23 -18.12
C PHE A 213 3.18 -44.18 -18.26
N PHE A 214 2.43 -44.98 -17.50
CA PHE A 214 0.96 -44.94 -17.52
C PHE A 214 0.40 -43.59 -17.07
N LEU A 215 0.98 -42.98 -16.03
CA LEU A 215 0.58 -41.65 -15.56
C LEU A 215 0.94 -40.53 -16.54
N GLU A 216 2.04 -40.68 -17.28
CA GLU A 216 2.43 -39.79 -18.38
C GLU A 216 1.49 -39.92 -19.58
N GLN A 217 1.19 -41.14 -20.02
CA GLN A 217 0.26 -41.42 -21.12
C GLN A 217 -1.17 -40.97 -20.82
N THR A 218 -1.65 -41.24 -19.60
CA THR A 218 -2.97 -40.80 -19.16
C THR A 218 -3.02 -39.32 -18.72
N LYS A 219 -1.89 -38.60 -18.80
CA LYS A 219 -1.73 -37.19 -18.37
C LYS A 219 -2.16 -36.92 -16.92
N LYS A 220 -2.16 -37.96 -16.08
CA LYS A 220 -2.47 -37.87 -14.65
C LYS A 220 -1.25 -37.49 -13.80
N LYS A 221 -0.05 -37.52 -14.39
CA LYS A 221 1.19 -37.07 -13.73
C LYS A 221 1.21 -35.54 -13.65
N GLY A 222 1.39 -35.01 -12.43
CA GLY A 222 1.60 -33.59 -12.23
C GLY A 222 2.90 -33.11 -12.89
N VAL A 223 2.88 -31.93 -13.51
CA VAL A 223 4.06 -31.32 -14.14
C VAL A 223 5.11 -31.01 -13.05
N LYS A 224 6.36 -31.47 -13.27
CA LYS A 224 7.48 -31.15 -12.38
C LYS A 224 7.74 -29.64 -12.38
N ARG A 225 7.78 -29.04 -11.19
CA ARG A 225 8.06 -27.60 -11.07
C ARG A 225 9.53 -27.32 -11.35
N PRO A 226 9.87 -26.27 -12.14
CA PRO A 226 11.27 -25.91 -12.38
C PRO A 226 11.96 -25.44 -11.09
N GLN A 227 13.25 -25.75 -10.95
CA GLN A 227 14.05 -25.44 -9.75
C GLN A 227 14.05 -23.94 -9.37
N ARG A 228 13.98 -23.05 -10.36
CA ARG A 228 13.91 -21.59 -10.17
C ARG A 228 12.70 -21.13 -9.36
N LEU A 229 11.61 -21.91 -9.30
CA LEU A 229 10.45 -21.56 -8.49
C LEU A 229 10.63 -21.91 -7.00
N HIS A 230 11.62 -22.73 -6.66
CA HIS A 230 11.94 -23.05 -5.28
C HIS A 230 12.88 -22.01 -4.63
N THR A 231 13.59 -21.21 -5.43
CA THR A 231 14.46 -20.15 -4.91
C THR A 231 13.64 -18.96 -4.44
N LYS A 232 13.77 -18.61 -3.16
CA LYS A 232 13.13 -17.41 -2.58
C LYS A 232 13.77 -16.13 -3.16
N PRO A 233 12.98 -15.07 -3.39
CA PRO A 233 13.49 -13.82 -3.99
C PRO A 233 14.39 -13.00 -3.06
N SER A 234 14.28 -13.20 -1.74
CA SER A 234 15.06 -12.51 -0.71
C SER A 234 15.32 -13.44 0.47
N LYS A 235 16.33 -13.12 1.28
CA LYS A 235 16.65 -13.81 2.55
C LYS A 235 15.97 -13.18 3.76
N ALA A 236 15.39 -11.99 3.62
CA ALA A 236 14.74 -11.25 4.69
C ALA A 236 13.62 -12.07 5.36
N PRO A 237 13.46 -11.97 6.70
CA PRO A 237 12.44 -12.72 7.43
C PRO A 237 11.02 -12.30 7.01
N ALA A 238 10.06 -13.21 7.16
CA ALA A 238 8.67 -12.92 6.82
C ALA A 238 8.02 -11.91 7.75
N VAL A 239 8.45 -11.92 9.01
CA VAL A 239 7.97 -11.05 10.09
C VAL A 239 9.19 -10.45 10.74
N GLU A 240 9.27 -9.13 10.76
CA GLU A 240 10.32 -8.42 11.47
C GLU A 240 9.95 -8.37 12.94
N VAL A 241 10.89 -8.74 13.79
CA VAL A 241 10.74 -8.64 15.24
C VAL A 241 11.02 -7.19 15.61
N MET A 242 10.10 -6.57 16.33
CA MET A 242 10.29 -5.20 16.80
C MET A 242 11.35 -5.16 17.91
N PRO A 243 12.14 -4.07 18.00
CA PRO A 243 13.10 -3.88 19.09
C PRO A 243 12.41 -3.86 20.46
N ALA A 244 13.15 -4.23 21.52
CA ALA A 244 12.63 -4.33 22.89
C ALA A 244 12.04 -3.01 23.42
N GLY A 245 12.55 -1.86 22.96
CA GLY A 245 12.04 -0.54 23.31
C GLY A 245 10.60 -0.26 22.86
N ALA A 246 10.07 -1.05 21.91
CA ALA A 246 8.68 -0.95 21.44
C ALA A 246 7.72 -1.81 22.27
N SER A 247 8.24 -2.51 23.27
CA SER A 247 7.39 -3.21 24.22
C SER A 247 6.56 -2.21 25.03
N TYR A 248 5.46 -2.72 25.58
CA TYR A 248 4.53 -1.93 26.37
C TYR A 248 5.16 -1.37 27.67
N ASN A 249 6.05 -2.13 28.31
CA ASN A 249 6.80 -1.72 29.49
C ASN A 249 8.30 -1.97 29.24
N PRO A 250 8.95 -1.12 28.44
CA PRO A 250 10.34 -1.30 28.06
C PRO A 250 11.29 -0.90 29.20
N THR A 251 12.52 -1.42 29.17
CA THR A 251 13.57 -0.85 30.01
C THR A 251 13.87 0.58 29.53
N PHE A 252 14.31 1.44 30.45
CA PHE A 252 14.62 2.84 30.11
C PHE A 252 15.67 2.95 29.00
N GLU A 253 16.71 2.09 29.04
CA GLU A 253 17.76 2.06 28.04
C GLU A 253 17.22 1.65 26.66
N ASP A 254 16.43 0.57 26.60
CA ASP A 254 15.85 0.08 25.35
C ASP A 254 14.88 1.11 24.74
N HIS A 255 14.09 1.79 25.58
CA HIS A 255 13.19 2.85 25.13
C HIS A 255 13.96 4.04 24.55
N GLN A 256 15.02 4.49 25.22
CA GLN A 256 15.86 5.57 24.74
C GLN A 256 16.60 5.23 23.45
N THR A 257 17.13 4.01 23.33
CA THR A 257 17.83 3.59 22.10
C THR A 257 16.89 3.64 20.89
N LEU A 258 15.66 3.20 21.07
CA LEU A 258 14.63 3.21 20.05
C LEU A 258 14.17 4.64 19.73
N LEU A 259 13.94 5.48 20.74
CA LEU A 259 13.64 6.90 20.54
C LEU A 259 14.75 7.64 19.79
N ARG A 260 16.03 7.37 20.11
CA ARG A 260 17.18 7.94 19.40
C ARG A 260 17.17 7.51 17.93
N ALA A 261 16.95 6.22 17.65
CA ALA A 261 16.87 5.73 16.28
C ALA A 261 15.72 6.40 15.48
N ALA A 262 14.55 6.58 16.09
CA ALA A 262 13.44 7.31 15.46
C ALA A 262 13.77 8.80 15.25
N HIS A 263 14.39 9.44 16.24
CA HIS A 263 14.83 10.82 16.15
C HIS A 263 15.87 11.05 15.04
N GLU A 264 16.82 10.14 14.87
CA GLU A 264 17.81 10.21 13.78
C GLU A 264 17.14 10.18 12.40
N VAL A 265 16.14 9.31 12.21
CA VAL A 265 15.36 9.25 10.97
C VAL A 265 14.62 10.56 10.70
N GLU A 266 14.00 11.14 11.72
CA GLU A 266 13.29 12.42 11.60
C GLU A 266 14.24 13.60 11.36
N LEU A 267 15.41 13.64 12.01
CA LEU A 267 16.45 14.64 11.71
C LEU A 267 16.92 14.59 10.26
N LEU A 268 17.07 13.39 9.69
CA LEU A 268 17.44 13.24 8.29
C LEU A 268 16.33 13.78 7.37
N ARG A 269 15.06 13.57 7.71
CA ARG A 269 13.91 14.10 6.99
C ARG A 269 13.84 15.63 7.08
N GLN A 270 14.03 16.19 8.27
CA GLN A 270 14.08 17.64 8.51
C GLN A 270 15.21 18.29 7.72
N LYS A 271 16.44 17.75 7.79
CA LYS A 271 17.59 18.24 7.00
C LYS A 271 17.33 18.18 5.49
N ALA A 272 16.68 17.12 5.01
CA ALA A 272 16.30 17.01 3.60
C ALA A 272 15.23 18.06 3.21
N ALA A 273 14.25 18.31 4.08
CA ALA A 273 13.24 19.33 3.88
C ALA A 273 13.84 20.74 3.89
N GLU A 274 14.69 21.07 4.87
CA GLU A 274 15.42 22.35 4.93
C GLU A 274 16.31 22.54 3.70
N LYS A 275 16.98 21.48 3.24
CA LYS A 275 17.80 21.56 2.03
C LYS A 275 16.94 21.91 0.81
N LEU A 276 15.77 21.31 0.69
CA LEU A 276 14.82 21.65 -0.39
C LEU A 276 14.26 23.06 -0.21
N GLU A 277 13.93 23.47 1.00
CA GLU A 277 13.46 24.82 1.31
C GLU A 277 14.52 25.86 0.97
N ARG A 278 15.78 25.66 1.35
CA ARG A 278 16.91 26.53 0.97
C ARG A 278 17.11 26.60 -0.55
N GLN A 279 16.87 25.51 -1.26
CA GLN A 279 16.96 25.48 -2.74
C GLN A 279 15.77 26.19 -3.42
N LEU A 280 14.60 26.18 -2.79
CA LEU A 280 13.38 26.84 -3.28
C LEU A 280 13.25 28.28 -2.80
N ALA A 281 13.94 28.63 -1.69
CA ALA A 281 13.94 29.96 -1.13
C ALA A 281 14.48 30.91 -2.20
N PRO A 282 13.73 31.98 -2.53
CA PRO A 282 14.26 33.00 -3.42
C PRO A 282 15.54 33.58 -2.78
N PRO A 283 16.55 33.98 -3.57
CA PRO A 283 17.69 34.69 -3.03
C PRO A 283 17.20 35.90 -2.23
N ALA A 284 17.89 36.23 -1.14
CA ALA A 284 17.59 37.42 -0.35
C ALA A 284 17.49 38.64 -1.27
N SER A 285 16.63 39.62 -0.97
CA SER A 285 16.38 40.77 -1.87
C SER A 285 17.65 41.52 -2.28
N GLU A 286 18.69 41.49 -1.45
CA GLU A 286 20.02 42.07 -1.70
C GLU A 286 20.87 41.25 -2.70
N GLN A 287 20.58 39.96 -2.86
CA GLN A 287 21.21 39.03 -3.81
C GLN A 287 20.29 38.67 -4.98
N ALA A 288 19.11 39.30 -5.06
CA ALA A 288 18.27 39.17 -6.24
C ALA A 288 19.04 39.76 -7.43
N ALA A 289 19.20 38.98 -8.50
CA ALA A 289 19.94 39.36 -9.70
C ALA A 289 19.42 40.70 -10.24
N THR A 290 20.09 41.77 -9.84
CA THR A 290 19.85 43.11 -10.35
C THR A 290 20.45 43.14 -11.75
N GLN A 291 19.95 43.99 -12.65
CA GLN A 291 20.45 44.05 -14.03
C GLN A 291 21.97 44.25 -14.09
N GLU A 292 22.52 44.98 -13.11
CA GLU A 292 23.96 45.21 -12.93
C GLU A 292 24.74 43.95 -12.53
N SER A 293 24.19 43.11 -11.65
CA SER A 293 24.82 41.84 -11.25
C SER A 293 24.80 40.83 -12.39
N ALA A 294 23.69 40.75 -13.15
CA ALA A 294 23.63 39.92 -14.35
C ALA A 294 24.60 40.42 -15.44
N PHE A 295 24.77 41.73 -15.58
CA PHE A 295 25.74 42.33 -16.50
C PHE A 295 27.18 42.03 -16.07
N GLN A 296 27.50 42.13 -14.78
CA GLN A 296 28.81 41.76 -14.23
C GLN A 296 29.13 40.29 -14.46
N GLU A 297 28.19 39.36 -14.24
CA GLU A 297 28.38 37.93 -14.55
C GLU A 297 28.61 37.68 -16.04
N MET A 298 27.92 38.40 -16.93
CA MET A 298 28.15 38.34 -18.38
C MET A 298 29.52 38.92 -18.78
N CYS A 299 30.01 39.93 -18.05
CA CYS A 299 31.32 40.54 -18.29
C CYS A 299 32.48 39.76 -17.66
N GLN A 300 32.23 38.96 -16.62
CA GLN A 300 33.26 38.20 -15.89
C GLN A 300 33.90 37.05 -16.70
N GLY A 301 33.43 36.81 -17.92
CA GLY A 301 34.06 35.89 -18.88
C GLY A 301 34.72 36.57 -20.09
N LEU A 302 34.70 37.91 -20.17
CA LEU A 302 35.21 38.65 -21.33
C LEU A 302 36.56 39.36 -21.08
N LEU A 303 36.99 39.47 -19.81
CA LEU A 303 38.19 40.23 -19.44
C LEU A 303 39.07 39.47 -18.46
N GLU A 304 39.78 38.43 -18.93
CA GLU A 304 40.96 37.89 -18.24
C GLU A 304 41.86 37.08 -19.20
N GLU A 305 42.07 37.57 -20.42
CA GLU A 305 43.13 37.07 -21.33
C GLU A 305 43.71 38.23 -22.15
N SER A 306 44.20 39.29 -21.51
CA SER A 306 45.19 40.17 -22.12
C SER A 306 45.90 40.95 -21.04
N ASP A 307 47.19 40.63 -20.88
CA ASP A 307 48.31 41.53 -20.61
C ASP A 307 49.29 40.89 -19.63
N GLY A 308 50.17 40.08 -20.22
CA GLY A 308 51.32 39.45 -19.59
C GLY A 308 52.23 38.79 -20.63
N GLU A 309 52.47 39.46 -21.76
CA GLU A 309 53.60 39.12 -22.62
C GLU A 309 54.91 39.56 -21.95
N GLY A 310 55.90 38.67 -21.88
CA GLY A 310 57.27 39.04 -21.52
C GLY A 310 58.13 37.91 -20.94
N GLU A 311 58.59 36.98 -21.79
CA GLU A 311 60.01 36.62 -21.98
C GLU A 311 60.23 35.15 -22.39
N PRO A 312 60.92 34.89 -23.51
CA PRO A 312 61.45 33.58 -23.89
C PRO A 312 62.86 33.39 -23.30
N GLY A 313 63.06 32.34 -22.51
CA GLY A 313 64.37 31.93 -22.01
C GLY A 313 64.87 30.69 -22.73
N GLU A 314 65.80 30.89 -23.66
CA GLU A 314 66.54 29.84 -24.36
C GLU A 314 67.42 29.02 -23.39
N GLY A 315 67.43 27.71 -23.58
CA GLY A 315 68.32 26.77 -22.92
C GLY A 315 68.39 25.48 -23.72
N GLN A 316 69.29 25.47 -24.70
CA GLN A 316 69.64 24.36 -25.57
C GLN A 316 70.13 23.14 -24.76
N ASP A 317 69.61 21.95 -25.09
CA ASP A 317 70.48 20.80 -25.34
C ASP A 317 69.79 19.87 -26.35
N GLU A 318 70.50 19.60 -27.44
CA GLU A 318 70.06 18.84 -28.62
C GLU A 318 69.84 17.36 -28.23
N GLY A 319 68.75 16.68 -28.59
CA GLY A 319 68.33 16.31 -29.94
C GLY A 319 68.47 14.77 -30.13
N PRO A 320 67.82 14.10 -31.10
CA PRO A 320 66.63 14.51 -31.84
C PRO A 320 65.55 13.40 -31.99
N GLU A 321 64.34 13.88 -32.26
CA GLU A 321 63.29 13.41 -33.19
C GLU A 321 63.11 11.92 -33.55
N ALA A 322 61.87 11.44 -33.43
CA ALA A 322 60.92 11.51 -34.55
C ALA A 322 59.54 10.97 -34.13
N GLY A 323 58.53 11.83 -34.30
CA GLY A 323 57.12 11.50 -34.08
C GLY A 323 56.58 10.48 -35.09
N GLY A 324 55.55 9.77 -34.67
CA GLY A 324 54.76 8.94 -35.55
C GLY A 324 53.78 9.78 -36.37
N ASP A 325 53.38 9.25 -37.52
CA ASP A 325 52.00 9.38 -37.94
C ASP A 325 51.53 8.15 -38.73
N GLN A 326 50.22 8.08 -38.82
CA GLN A 326 49.37 6.95 -39.10
C GLN A 326 49.46 6.34 -40.51
N ALA A 327 48.85 5.15 -40.58
CA ALA A 327 47.92 4.72 -41.62
C ALA A 327 48.40 3.64 -42.60
N THR A 328 47.40 2.81 -42.91
CA THR A 328 47.22 1.93 -44.08
C THR A 328 48.18 0.75 -44.27
N GLY A 329 47.71 -0.40 -43.78
CA GLY A 329 48.09 -1.69 -44.33
C GLY A 329 47.64 -1.78 -45.79
N ALA A 330 48.62 -1.69 -46.69
CA ALA A 330 48.51 -2.07 -48.09
C ALA A 330 49.50 -3.20 -48.36
N GLU A 331 49.01 -4.21 -49.07
CA GLU A 331 49.72 -5.39 -49.50
C GLU A 331 51.00 -5.06 -50.28
N ALA A 332 52.11 -5.75 -49.97
CA ALA A 332 53.21 -5.94 -50.91
C ALA A 332 53.98 -7.23 -50.58
N SER A 333 54.16 -8.02 -51.62
CA SER A 333 54.80 -9.33 -51.71
C SER A 333 56.28 -9.35 -51.27
N PRO A 334 56.80 -10.52 -50.85
CA PRO A 334 58.23 -10.66 -50.55
C PRO A 334 59.01 -10.69 -51.88
N THR A 335 59.62 -9.57 -52.24
CA THR A 335 60.61 -9.55 -53.32
C THR A 335 61.89 -10.21 -52.80
N ALA A 336 62.15 -11.41 -53.33
CA ALA A 336 63.37 -12.15 -53.08
C ALA A 336 64.59 -11.34 -53.51
N VAL A 337 65.31 -10.79 -52.53
CA VAL A 337 66.64 -10.22 -52.75
C VAL A 337 67.59 -11.37 -53.07
N ARG A 338 68.01 -11.44 -54.34
CA ARG A 338 69.01 -12.40 -54.82
C ARG A 338 70.33 -12.17 -54.05
N PRO A 339 70.98 -13.21 -53.52
CA PRO A 339 72.26 -13.02 -52.84
C PRO A 339 73.31 -12.59 -53.87
N ALA A 340 73.93 -11.43 -53.63
CA ALA A 340 75.12 -11.01 -54.34
C ALA A 340 76.18 -12.12 -54.30
N SER A 341 76.82 -12.37 -55.43
CA SER A 341 77.84 -13.40 -55.65
C SER A 341 78.84 -13.45 -54.50
N ALA A 342 78.67 -14.44 -53.62
CA ALA A 342 79.61 -14.68 -52.53
C ALA A 342 80.91 -15.19 -53.16
N GLU A 343 81.90 -14.31 -53.26
CA GLU A 343 83.29 -14.69 -53.49
C GLU A 343 83.62 -15.88 -52.59
N LYS A 344 84.13 -16.97 -53.19
CA LYS A 344 84.47 -18.21 -52.48
C LYS A 344 85.52 -17.90 -51.43
N LYS A 345 85.10 -17.62 -50.20
CA LYS A 345 85.97 -17.43 -49.04
C LYS A 345 86.91 -18.63 -48.97
N THR A 346 88.22 -18.37 -48.94
CA THR A 346 89.26 -19.39 -48.77
C THR A 346 88.91 -20.33 -47.61
N GLU A 347 89.25 -21.62 -47.71
CA GLU A 347 88.90 -22.61 -46.68
C GLU A 347 89.32 -22.17 -45.27
N ARG A 348 90.45 -21.47 -45.17
CA ARG A 348 90.96 -20.86 -43.94
C ARG A 348 90.01 -19.81 -43.36
N ARG A 349 89.42 -18.94 -44.18
CA ARG A 349 88.43 -17.93 -43.77
C ARG A 349 87.10 -18.58 -43.35
N ARG A 350 86.69 -19.67 -44.03
CA ARG A 350 85.50 -20.47 -43.64
C ARG A 350 85.71 -21.21 -42.32
N ARG A 351 86.91 -21.77 -42.08
CA ARG A 351 87.28 -22.39 -40.79
C ARG A 351 87.31 -21.36 -39.65
N ARG A 352 87.90 -20.18 -39.88
CA ARG A 352 87.93 -19.08 -38.89
C ARG A 352 86.53 -18.53 -38.57
N GLU A 353 85.66 -18.39 -39.56
CA GLU A 353 84.27 -17.95 -39.36
C GLU A 353 83.44 -19.01 -38.62
N ARG A 354 83.59 -20.30 -38.97
CA ARG A 354 82.97 -21.41 -38.22
C ARG A 354 83.44 -21.44 -36.76
N ALA A 355 84.74 -21.30 -36.51
CA ALA A 355 85.29 -21.23 -35.16
C ALA A 355 84.74 -20.01 -34.39
N ALA A 356 84.68 -18.83 -35.01
CA ALA A 356 84.10 -17.63 -34.39
C ALA A 356 82.60 -17.78 -34.11
N ARG A 357 81.83 -18.44 -34.98
CA ARG A 357 80.41 -18.76 -34.73
C ARG A 357 80.26 -19.75 -33.57
N MET A 358 81.07 -20.79 -33.52
CA MET A 358 81.07 -21.76 -32.40
C MET A 358 81.41 -21.07 -31.07
N LEU A 359 82.41 -20.19 -31.04
CA LEU A 359 82.76 -19.41 -29.86
C LEU A 359 81.62 -18.48 -29.42
N ARG A 360 80.94 -17.82 -30.37
CA ARG A 360 79.76 -16.98 -30.07
C ARG A 360 78.61 -17.81 -29.49
N VAL A 361 78.35 -18.99 -30.03
CA VAL A 361 77.32 -19.91 -29.52
C VAL A 361 77.68 -20.38 -28.11
N GLN A 362 78.94 -20.74 -27.86
CA GLN A 362 79.42 -21.12 -26.52
C GLN A 362 79.31 -19.95 -25.53
N GLN A 363 79.71 -18.75 -25.92
CA GLN A 363 79.57 -17.55 -25.07
C GLN A 363 78.09 -17.22 -24.80
N ALA A 364 77.21 -17.34 -25.79
CA ALA A 364 75.77 -17.17 -25.61
C ALA A 364 75.18 -18.23 -24.67
N ALA A 365 75.61 -19.48 -24.78
CA ALA A 365 75.19 -20.56 -23.88
C ALA A 365 75.64 -20.31 -22.43
N VAL A 366 76.88 -19.86 -22.23
CA VAL A 366 77.39 -19.49 -20.89
C VAL A 366 76.64 -18.28 -20.34
N ARG A 367 76.37 -17.26 -21.15
CA ARG A 367 75.55 -16.10 -20.75
C ARG A 367 74.12 -16.52 -20.39
N ALA A 368 73.50 -17.39 -21.18
CA ALA A 368 72.17 -17.93 -20.89
C ALA A 368 72.15 -18.76 -19.59
N ALA A 369 73.18 -19.58 -19.35
CA ALA A 369 73.33 -20.34 -18.09
C ALA A 369 73.49 -19.40 -16.87
N ARG A 370 74.26 -18.30 -17.02
CA ARG A 370 74.38 -17.27 -15.99
C ARG A 370 73.05 -16.56 -15.71
N LEU A 371 72.29 -16.20 -16.75
CA LEU A 371 70.96 -15.59 -16.60
C LEU A 371 69.97 -16.54 -15.92
N ARG A 372 69.96 -17.83 -16.27
CA ARG A 372 69.16 -18.86 -15.59
C ARG A 372 69.52 -18.98 -14.11
N HIS A 373 70.80 -18.91 -13.76
CA HIS A 373 71.21 -18.90 -12.36
C HIS A 373 70.76 -17.61 -11.63
N GLN A 374 70.75 -16.46 -12.32
CA GLN A 374 70.22 -15.22 -11.78
C GLN A 374 68.69 -15.27 -11.57
N GLU A 375 67.95 -15.95 -12.45
CA GLU A 375 66.50 -16.17 -12.31
C GLU A 375 66.14 -16.97 -11.06
N VAL A 376 67.00 -17.90 -10.62
CA VAL A 376 66.82 -18.63 -9.35
C VAL A 376 66.72 -17.67 -8.16
N PHE A 377 67.52 -16.58 -8.16
CA PHE A 377 67.43 -15.56 -7.12
C PHE A 377 66.17 -14.70 -7.23
N ARG A 378 65.64 -14.49 -8.45
CA ARG A 378 64.37 -13.81 -8.68
C ARG A 378 63.17 -14.62 -8.16
N LEU A 379 63.28 -15.95 -8.03
CA LEU A 379 62.20 -16.80 -7.50
C LEU A 379 61.74 -16.36 -6.10
N ARG A 380 62.64 -15.85 -5.26
CA ARG A 380 62.27 -15.31 -3.93
C ARG A 380 61.36 -14.09 -4.06
N GLY A 381 61.73 -13.13 -4.92
CA GLY A 381 60.90 -11.95 -5.21
C GLY A 381 59.55 -12.33 -5.84
N ILE A 382 59.57 -13.26 -6.80
CA ILE A 382 58.34 -13.77 -7.45
C ILE A 382 57.42 -14.45 -6.43
N LYS A 383 57.96 -15.26 -5.49
CA LYS A 383 57.17 -15.87 -4.42
C LYS A 383 56.49 -14.82 -3.54
N VAL A 384 57.21 -13.77 -3.15
CA VAL A 384 56.64 -12.67 -2.35
C VAL A 384 55.57 -11.92 -3.14
N GLN A 385 55.82 -11.60 -4.41
CA GLN A 385 54.84 -10.95 -5.30
C GLN A 385 53.58 -11.80 -5.49
N VAL A 386 53.73 -13.11 -5.70
CA VAL A 386 52.60 -14.04 -5.80
C VAL A 386 51.84 -14.10 -4.48
N ALA A 387 52.51 -14.16 -3.34
CA ALA A 387 51.86 -14.18 -2.03
C ALA A 387 51.08 -12.88 -1.77
N GLN A 388 51.67 -11.71 -2.07
CA GLN A 388 50.99 -10.41 -1.98
C GLN A 388 49.75 -10.36 -2.88
N ARG A 389 49.88 -10.77 -4.15
CA ARG A 389 48.78 -10.81 -5.10
C ARG A 389 47.66 -11.76 -4.67
N LEU A 390 48.00 -12.93 -4.12
CA LEU A 390 47.01 -13.86 -3.58
C LEU A 390 46.29 -13.29 -2.35
N ALA A 391 47.01 -12.60 -1.46
CA ALA A 391 46.42 -11.93 -0.30
C ALA A 391 45.47 -10.79 -0.69
N GLU A 392 45.84 -9.98 -1.68
CA GLU A 392 44.97 -8.95 -2.24
C GLU A 392 43.71 -9.53 -2.89
N LEU A 393 43.85 -10.59 -3.70
CA LEU A 393 42.73 -11.28 -4.30
C LEU A 393 41.80 -11.90 -3.24
N ALA A 394 42.36 -12.45 -2.15
CA ALA A 394 41.58 -12.96 -1.02
C ALA A 394 40.78 -11.83 -0.35
N ARG A 395 41.42 -10.70 -0.02
CA ARG A 395 40.75 -9.51 0.53
C ARG A 395 39.63 -9.00 -0.38
N GLN A 396 39.87 -8.94 -1.69
CA GLN A 396 38.84 -8.54 -2.66
C GLN A 396 37.70 -9.56 -2.76
N ARG A 397 37.98 -10.86 -2.62
CA ARG A 397 36.94 -11.91 -2.59
C ARG A 397 36.08 -11.78 -1.34
N GLU A 398 36.69 -11.59 -0.17
CA GLU A 398 35.98 -11.37 1.10
C GLU A 398 35.10 -10.12 1.03
N ARG A 399 35.63 -8.99 0.54
CA ARG A 399 34.84 -7.76 0.32
C ARG A 399 33.66 -8.00 -0.62
N ARG A 400 33.87 -8.69 -1.74
CA ARG A 400 32.79 -9.05 -2.69
C ARG A 400 31.75 -9.98 -2.06
N GLN A 401 32.17 -10.93 -1.23
CA GLN A 401 31.27 -11.82 -0.52
C GLN A 401 30.45 -11.07 0.53
N ALA A 402 31.08 -10.21 1.33
CA ALA A 402 30.40 -9.36 2.31
C ALA A 402 29.38 -8.43 1.66
N GLN A 403 29.75 -7.79 0.54
CA GLN A 403 28.83 -6.97 -0.26
C GLN A 403 27.66 -7.80 -0.79
N ARG A 404 27.91 -8.99 -1.35
CA ARG A 404 26.85 -9.87 -1.86
C ARG A 404 25.90 -10.34 -0.76
N LEU A 405 26.39 -10.57 0.46
CA LEU A 405 25.56 -10.90 1.61
C LEU A 405 24.70 -9.70 2.02
N ALA A 406 25.32 -8.52 2.17
CA ALA A 406 24.61 -7.29 2.51
C ALA A 406 23.55 -6.91 1.46
N GLU A 407 23.84 -7.08 0.17
CA GLU A 407 22.89 -6.85 -0.93
C GLU A 407 21.76 -7.87 -0.98
N ALA A 408 21.98 -9.11 -0.51
CA ALA A 408 20.94 -10.13 -0.48
C ALA A 408 19.84 -9.81 0.56
N ASP A 409 20.20 -9.09 1.63
CA ASP A 409 19.28 -8.67 2.68
C ASP A 409 18.61 -7.33 2.35
N ARG A 410 19.22 -6.53 1.49
CA ARG A 410 18.66 -5.24 1.04
C ARG A 410 17.48 -5.43 0.06
N PRO A 411 16.43 -4.59 0.18
CA PRO A 411 15.32 -4.60 -0.76
C PRO A 411 15.79 -4.18 -2.16
N ARG A 412 15.33 -4.91 -3.19
CA ARG A 412 15.67 -4.65 -4.59
C ARG A 412 14.68 -3.69 -5.23
N ARG A 413 15.14 -2.94 -6.23
CA ARG A 413 14.29 -2.09 -7.05
C ARG A 413 13.63 -2.94 -8.15
N LEU A 414 12.38 -3.36 -7.93
CA LEU A 414 11.61 -4.14 -8.89
C LEU A 414 10.95 -3.28 -10.00
N GLY A 415 10.64 -2.02 -9.69
CA GLY A 415 9.95 -1.11 -10.62
C GLY A 415 10.48 0.33 -10.58
N ARG A 416 9.69 1.28 -11.09
CA ARG A 416 10.08 2.71 -11.12
C ARG A 416 10.31 3.26 -9.71
N LEU A 417 9.42 2.95 -8.77
CA LEU A 417 9.50 3.43 -7.39
C LEU A 417 10.51 2.61 -6.58
N LYS A 418 11.29 3.30 -5.74
CA LYS A 418 12.17 2.66 -4.77
C LYS A 418 11.33 2.24 -3.56
N TYR A 419 11.75 1.18 -2.88
CA TYR A 419 11.18 0.84 -1.58
C TYR A 419 11.47 1.98 -0.60
N GLN A 420 10.48 2.29 0.22
CA GLN A 420 10.56 3.27 1.29
C GLN A 420 10.25 2.53 2.58
N ASP A 421 11.16 2.61 3.55
CA ASP A 421 10.97 2.03 4.86
C ASP A 421 9.75 2.65 5.55
N PRO A 422 8.98 1.88 6.32
CA PRO A 422 7.92 2.43 7.16
C PRO A 422 8.50 3.36 8.24
N ASP A 423 7.64 4.22 8.77
CA ASP A 423 7.96 5.02 9.95
C ASP A 423 8.12 4.08 11.16
N ILE A 424 9.02 4.41 12.09
CA ILE A 424 9.21 3.63 13.31
C ILE A 424 8.07 4.01 14.26
N ASP A 425 7.25 3.03 14.65
CA ASP A 425 6.16 3.21 15.62
C ASP A 425 6.76 3.22 17.04
N VAL A 426 6.64 4.34 17.76
CA VAL A 426 7.27 4.58 19.07
C VAL A 426 6.37 5.41 19.99
N GLN A 427 6.25 4.99 21.25
CA GLN A 427 5.60 5.78 22.30
C GLN A 427 6.57 6.79 22.92
N LEU A 428 6.12 8.04 23.11
CA LEU A 428 6.88 9.03 23.86
C LEU A 428 6.91 8.68 25.36
N SER A 429 7.87 9.25 26.10
CA SER A 429 7.98 9.01 27.55
C SER A 429 6.73 9.44 28.33
N SER A 430 5.99 10.44 27.85
CA SER A 430 4.70 10.87 28.41
C SER A 430 3.52 9.98 28.03
N GLU A 431 3.67 9.13 27.02
CA GLU A 431 2.62 8.29 26.45
C GLU A 431 2.74 6.82 26.88
N LEU A 432 3.91 6.43 27.40
CA LEU A 432 4.11 5.15 28.07
C LEU A 432 3.08 5.02 29.21
N SER A 433 2.44 3.86 29.26
CA SER A 433 1.32 3.62 30.17
C SER A 433 1.64 2.51 31.15
N ASP A 434 1.28 2.69 32.42
CA ASP A 434 1.60 1.74 33.50
C ASP A 434 0.64 0.53 33.56
N SER A 435 -0.51 0.58 32.87
CA SER A 435 -1.38 -0.60 32.68
C SER A 435 -1.72 -0.96 31.22
N LEU A 436 -1.84 -2.26 30.92
CA LEU A 436 -2.31 -2.78 29.62
C LEU A 436 -3.73 -2.32 29.28
N ARG A 437 -4.53 -1.95 30.28
CA ARG A 437 -5.89 -1.42 30.09
C ARG A 437 -5.89 0.00 29.54
N THR A 438 -4.83 0.76 29.84
CA THR A 438 -4.65 2.14 29.38
C THR A 438 -3.78 2.23 28.12
N LEU A 439 -3.12 1.13 27.71
CA LEU A 439 -2.33 1.08 26.49
C LEU A 439 -3.20 1.42 25.28
N LYS A 440 -2.74 2.42 24.52
CA LYS A 440 -3.25 2.71 23.19
C LYS A 440 -2.39 1.91 22.21
N PRO A 441 -2.99 0.99 21.43
CA PRO A 441 -2.24 0.27 20.42
C PRO A 441 -1.80 1.22 19.31
N GLU A 442 -0.54 1.13 18.93
CA GLU A 442 0.07 1.93 17.87
C GLU A 442 0.42 1.07 16.66
N GLY A 443 0.60 1.74 15.52
CA GLY A 443 0.94 1.09 14.26
C GLY A 443 -0.23 0.45 13.52
N ASN A 444 0.04 -0.01 12.30
CA ASN A 444 -0.93 -0.71 11.46
C ASN A 444 -0.33 -2.00 10.91
N ILE A 445 -0.83 -3.13 11.40
CA ILE A 445 -0.37 -4.47 11.01
C ILE A 445 -0.47 -4.68 9.49
N LEU A 446 -1.52 -4.18 8.84
CA LEU A 446 -1.66 -4.30 7.38
C LEU A 446 -0.56 -3.54 6.65
N ARG A 447 -0.19 -2.35 7.13
CA ARG A 447 0.90 -1.55 6.55
C ARG A 447 2.25 -2.25 6.74
N ASP A 448 2.50 -2.78 7.94
CA ASP A 448 3.70 -3.58 8.24
C ASP A 448 3.80 -4.82 7.35
N ARG A 449 2.76 -5.65 7.27
CA ARG A 449 2.75 -6.84 6.40
C ARG A 449 2.94 -6.48 4.92
N PHE A 450 2.29 -5.41 4.46
CA PHE A 450 2.43 -4.93 3.09
C PHE A 450 3.87 -4.46 2.79
N LYS A 451 4.50 -3.75 3.75
CA LYS A 451 5.89 -3.31 3.65
C LYS A 451 6.87 -4.49 3.74
N SER A 452 6.59 -5.51 4.54
CA SER A 452 7.35 -6.76 4.58
C SER A 452 7.31 -7.50 3.23
N PHE A 453 6.16 -7.55 2.55
CA PHE A 453 6.10 -8.14 1.20
C PHE A 453 6.94 -7.36 0.18
N GLN A 454 6.99 -6.03 0.31
CA GLN A 454 7.86 -5.19 -0.52
C GLN A 454 9.34 -5.41 -0.22
N ARG A 455 9.73 -5.40 1.06
CA ARG A 455 11.12 -5.64 1.50
C ARG A 455 11.62 -7.02 1.05
N ARG A 456 10.74 -8.01 1.08
CA ARG A 456 11.02 -9.38 0.60
C ARG A 456 11.04 -9.53 -0.92
N ASN A 457 10.85 -8.46 -1.69
CA ASN A 457 10.79 -8.49 -3.15
C ASN A 457 9.68 -9.41 -3.71
N MET A 458 8.59 -9.62 -2.96
CA MET A 458 7.42 -10.37 -3.44
C MET A 458 6.44 -9.47 -4.20
N ILE A 459 6.32 -8.22 -3.76
CA ILE A 459 5.46 -7.20 -4.35
C ILE A 459 6.32 -5.96 -4.62
N GLU A 460 6.13 -5.32 -5.76
CA GLU A 460 6.82 -4.06 -6.04
C GLU A 460 6.15 -2.86 -5.35
N PRO A 461 6.92 -1.82 -4.96
CA PRO A 461 6.35 -0.56 -4.49
C PRO A 461 5.51 0.12 -5.58
N ARG A 462 4.24 0.42 -5.27
CA ARG A 462 3.29 1.07 -6.18
C ARG A 462 2.50 2.17 -5.47
N GLU A 463 2.17 3.21 -6.22
CA GLU A 463 1.21 4.22 -5.81
C GLU A 463 -0.18 3.90 -6.35
N ARG A 464 -1.22 4.36 -5.64
CA ARG A 464 -2.61 4.19 -6.09
C ARG A 464 -2.81 5.00 -7.37
N ALA A 465 -3.16 4.32 -8.45
CA ALA A 465 -3.48 4.95 -9.72
C ALA A 465 -4.69 5.91 -9.56
N LYS A 466 -4.49 7.18 -9.90
CA LYS A 466 -5.57 8.18 -9.94
C LYS A 466 -6.30 8.04 -11.26
N PHE A 467 -7.62 7.83 -11.21
CA PHE A 467 -8.46 7.77 -12.42
C PHE A 467 -8.65 9.18 -12.99
N LYS A 468 -7.71 9.63 -13.82
CA LYS A 468 -7.83 10.86 -14.60
C LYS A 468 -8.07 10.50 -16.06
N ARG A 469 -9.13 11.04 -16.65
CA ARG A 469 -9.39 10.90 -18.09
C ARG A 469 -8.51 11.87 -18.85
N LYS A 470 -7.90 11.41 -19.95
CA LYS A 470 -7.11 12.28 -20.84
C LYS A 470 -7.95 13.40 -21.45
N TYR A 471 -9.19 13.09 -21.82
CA TYR A 471 -10.12 14.04 -22.43
C TYR A 471 -11.32 14.33 -21.52
N ARG A 472 -11.79 15.58 -21.55
CA ARG A 472 -13.01 15.99 -20.85
C ARG A 472 -14.21 15.25 -21.45
N VAL A 473 -15.09 14.79 -20.58
CA VAL A 473 -16.35 14.14 -21.00
C VAL A 473 -17.25 15.22 -21.56
N LYS A 474 -17.59 15.12 -22.84
CA LYS A 474 -18.64 15.97 -23.42
C LYS A 474 -19.98 15.48 -22.90
N LEU A 475 -20.61 16.29 -22.04
CA LEU A 475 -21.99 16.08 -21.64
C LEU A 475 -22.86 16.71 -22.72
N VAL A 476 -23.67 15.88 -23.38
CA VAL A 476 -24.62 16.33 -24.39
C VAL A 476 -26.01 16.05 -23.83
N GLU A 477 -26.88 17.06 -23.92
CA GLU A 477 -28.29 16.90 -23.61
C GLU A 477 -28.91 15.87 -24.57
N LYS A 478 -29.67 14.93 -24.02
CA LYS A 478 -30.36 13.95 -24.86
C LYS A 478 -31.46 14.66 -25.66
N ARG A 479 -31.64 14.27 -26.92
CA ARG A 479 -32.65 14.85 -27.82
C ARG A 479 -34.05 14.94 -27.20
N ALA A 480 -34.50 13.88 -26.54
CA ALA A 480 -35.79 13.85 -25.86
C ALA A 480 -36.00 14.96 -24.81
N PHE A 481 -34.95 15.46 -24.15
CA PHE A 481 -35.06 16.58 -23.21
C PHE A 481 -34.90 17.95 -23.89
N ARG A 482 -34.34 17.97 -25.10
CA ARG A 482 -34.20 19.18 -25.91
C ARG A 482 -35.49 19.51 -26.68
N GLU A 483 -36.30 18.48 -26.95
CA GLU A 483 -37.56 18.56 -27.70
C GLU A 483 -38.79 18.88 -26.82
N VAL A 484 -38.70 18.61 -25.51
CA VAL A 484 -39.71 19.05 -24.55
C VAL A 484 -39.44 20.52 -24.23
N ARG A 485 -40.26 21.41 -24.80
CA ARG A 485 -40.16 22.86 -24.65
C ARG A 485 -41.41 23.41 -23.97
#